data_AF-A0A2N5KHE5-F1
#
_entry.id   AF-A0A2N5KHE5-F1
#
_cell.length_a   1.000
_cell.length_b   1.000
_cell.length_c   1.000
_cell.angle_alpha   90.00
_cell.angle_beta   90.00
_cell.angle_gamma   90.00
#
_symmetry.space_group_name_H-M   'P 1'
#
loop_
_entity.id
_entity.type
_entity.pdbx_description
1 polymer ?
#
loop_
_entity_poly.entity_id
_entity_poly.type
_entity_poly.pdbx_seq_one_letter_code
_entity_poly.pdbx_strand_id
1 'polypeptide(L)'
;MSPRTVAQPPDDARMWKRLVARAHPDTGGDHELFIWTTAVRDVVRNSSLPAGGSPEPTVHPSRRREPSTDDRPRVPFDPGCDFAALTGRALQRAQAGDEYGQVLAMLQDCWPVEDLAHEQPRGASYKCLAAIAHAWGMTKAERIGWYRVAEDLPLSDRHAGHIFSRLKRRAA
;
A
#
# COMPACT_ATOMS: atom_id res chain seq x y z
N MET A 1 32.38 28.44 16.03
CA MET A 1 32.34 27.36 15.02
C MET A 1 31.21 26.43 15.41
N SER A 2 30.08 26.46 14.69
CA SER A 2 28.92 25.61 15.02
C SER A 2 29.26 24.13 14.75
N PRO A 3 28.83 23.19 15.62
CA PRO A 3 29.10 21.77 15.40
C PRO A 3 28.38 21.32 14.13
N ARG A 4 29.14 20.78 13.16
CA ARG A 4 28.58 20.15 11.98
C ARG A 4 27.81 18.91 12.44
N THR A 5 26.49 18.92 12.28
CA THR A 5 25.66 17.74 12.52
C THR A 5 26.17 16.60 11.64
N VAL A 6 26.61 15.50 12.26
CA VAL A 6 27.01 14.29 11.54
C VAL A 6 25.74 13.74 10.89
N ALA A 7 25.63 13.91 9.57
CA ALA A 7 24.55 13.30 8.80
C ALA A 7 24.73 11.79 8.87
N GLN A 8 23.69 11.08 9.34
CA GLN A 8 23.69 9.62 9.28
C GLN A 8 23.80 9.19 7.82
N PRO A 9 24.47 8.05 7.54
CA PRO A 9 24.68 7.64 6.18
C PRO A 9 23.32 7.38 5.50
N PRO A 10 23.18 7.71 4.21
CA PRO A 10 21.90 7.74 3.52
C PRO A 10 21.25 6.36 3.35
N ASP A 11 21.94 5.27 3.70
CA ASP A 11 21.44 3.90 3.76
C ASP A 11 20.92 3.49 5.16
N ASP A 12 21.09 4.35 6.19
CA ASP A 12 20.69 4.07 7.56
C ASP A 12 19.15 3.93 7.71
N ALA A 13 18.71 2.73 8.08
CA ALA A 13 17.30 2.41 8.26
C ALA A 13 16.63 3.24 9.38
N ARG A 14 17.36 3.62 10.44
CA ARG A 14 16.83 4.43 11.55
C ARG A 14 16.64 5.89 11.13
N MET A 15 17.54 6.41 10.30
CA MET A 15 17.40 7.74 9.69
C MET A 15 16.13 7.79 8.84
N TRP A 16 15.96 6.83 7.92
CA TRP A 16 14.77 6.77 7.08
C TRP A 16 13.47 6.57 7.86
N LYS A 17 13.49 5.75 8.91
CA LYS A 17 12.32 5.58 9.80
C LYS A 17 11.91 6.91 10.42
N ARG A 18 12.86 7.72 10.90
CA ARG A 18 12.59 9.05 11.46
C ARG A 18 12.09 10.04 10.41
N LEU A 19 12.70 10.03 9.23
CA LEU A 19 12.36 10.93 8.13
C LEU A 19 10.92 10.65 7.62
N VAL A 20 10.60 9.38 7.39
CA VAL A 20 9.27 8.93 6.96
C VAL A 20 8.22 9.19 8.04
N ALA A 21 8.54 8.93 9.31
CA ALA A 21 7.64 9.24 10.41
C ALA A 21 7.35 10.74 10.54
N ARG A 22 8.35 11.60 10.27
CA ARG A 22 8.18 13.06 10.34
C ARG A 22 7.46 13.64 9.13
N ALA A 23 7.64 13.04 7.96
CA ALA A 23 6.88 13.37 6.76
C ALA A 23 5.46 12.81 6.80
N HIS A 24 5.13 11.93 7.76
CA HIS A 24 3.84 11.25 7.78
C HIS A 24 2.67 12.23 7.97
N PRO A 25 1.62 12.17 7.13
CA PRO A 25 0.50 13.11 7.22
C PRO A 25 -0.25 13.04 8.56
N ASP A 26 -0.30 11.86 9.19
CA ASP A 26 -0.95 11.70 10.50
C ASP A 26 -0.22 12.38 11.66
N THR A 27 1.04 12.79 11.49
CA THR A 27 1.79 13.58 12.46
C THR A 27 1.90 15.05 12.04
N GLY A 28 1.05 15.51 11.10
CA GLY A 28 1.09 16.85 10.54
C GLY A 28 2.15 17.05 9.45
N GLY A 29 2.65 15.96 8.86
CA GLY A 29 3.54 16.00 7.71
C GLY A 29 2.79 16.24 6.39
N ASP A 30 3.53 16.56 5.33
CA ASP A 30 2.98 16.77 4.00
C ASP A 30 2.84 15.46 3.21
N HIS A 31 1.72 15.32 2.48
CA HIS A 31 1.38 14.07 1.78
C HIS A 31 2.32 13.80 0.59
N GLU A 32 2.62 14.84 -0.20
CA GLU A 32 3.54 14.73 -1.35
C GLU A 32 4.97 14.46 -0.87
N LEU A 33 5.38 15.14 0.20
CA LEU A 33 6.67 14.91 0.85
C LEU A 33 6.78 13.48 1.38
N PHE A 34 5.71 12.93 1.94
CA PHE A 34 5.69 11.53 2.37
C PHE A 34 5.86 10.56 1.20
N ILE A 35 5.13 10.76 0.09
CA ILE A 35 5.22 9.94 -1.11
C ILE A 35 6.65 9.99 -1.65
N TRP A 36 7.18 11.19 -1.90
CA TRP A 36 8.52 11.40 -2.41
C TRP A 36 9.58 10.78 -1.49
N THR A 37 9.50 11.01 -0.18
CA THR A 37 10.44 10.49 0.80
C THR A 37 10.44 8.96 0.83
N THR A 38 9.27 8.32 0.69
CA THR A 38 9.19 6.86 0.63
C THR A 38 9.76 6.29 -0.67
N ALA A 39 9.53 6.94 -1.81
CA ALA A 39 10.09 6.54 -3.10
C ALA A 39 11.62 6.66 -3.12
N VAL A 40 12.18 7.77 -2.61
CA VAL A 40 13.64 7.98 -2.53
C VAL A 40 14.30 6.96 -1.61
N ARG A 41 13.72 6.68 -0.44
CA ARG A 41 14.21 5.63 0.46
C ARG A 41 14.34 4.29 -0.26
N ASP A 42 13.31 3.92 -1.02
CA ASP A 42 13.26 2.62 -1.69
C ASP A 42 14.31 2.55 -2.81
N VAL A 43 14.60 3.65 -3.50
CA VAL A 43 15.73 3.73 -4.46
C VAL A 43 17.06 3.62 -3.72
N VAL A 44 17.30 4.44 -2.69
CA VAL A 44 18.58 4.50 -1.98
C VAL A 44 18.91 3.19 -1.26
N ARG A 45 17.91 2.49 -0.69
CA ARG A 45 18.12 1.19 -0.04
C ARG A 45 18.29 0.03 -1.04
N ASN A 46 17.79 0.17 -2.27
CA ASN A 46 17.84 -0.88 -3.30
C ASN A 46 18.89 -0.62 -4.39
N SER A 47 19.65 0.47 -4.31
CA SER A 47 20.61 0.81 -5.36
C SER A 47 22.00 0.28 -5.06
N SER A 48 22.35 -0.86 -5.68
CA SER A 48 23.60 -0.91 -6.43
C SER A 48 23.35 -0.16 -7.74
N LEU A 49 23.74 1.12 -7.80
CA LEU A 49 23.50 1.95 -8.99
C LEU A 49 24.28 1.39 -10.20
N PRO A 50 23.64 1.06 -11.34
CA PRO A 50 24.38 1.01 -12.60
C PRO A 50 24.60 2.43 -13.08
N ALA A 51 25.86 2.74 -13.44
CA ALA A 51 26.23 4.01 -14.04
C ALA A 51 25.57 4.14 -15.43
N GLY A 52 24.94 5.30 -15.65
CA GLY A 52 24.60 5.92 -16.94
C GLY A 52 24.35 5.02 -18.17
N GLY A 53 23.09 4.93 -18.59
CA GLY A 53 22.72 4.50 -19.93
C GLY A 53 21.21 4.34 -20.07
N SER A 54 20.61 4.98 -21.07
CA SER A 54 19.17 4.94 -21.39
C SER A 54 18.62 3.50 -21.45
N PRO A 55 17.33 3.28 -21.12
CA PRO A 55 16.79 1.93 -21.00
C PRO A 55 16.42 1.36 -22.38
N GLU A 56 17.12 0.33 -22.82
CA GLU A 56 16.49 -0.71 -23.65
C GLU A 56 15.76 -1.71 -22.74
N PRO A 57 14.60 -2.23 -23.16
CA PRO A 57 13.82 -3.16 -22.36
C PRO A 57 14.43 -4.56 -22.45
N THR A 58 15.42 -4.83 -21.60
CA THR A 58 15.95 -6.18 -21.43
C THR A 58 14.98 -6.98 -20.57
N VAL A 59 14.35 -7.97 -21.19
CA VAL A 59 13.56 -9.03 -20.54
C VAL A 59 14.46 -9.75 -19.53
N HIS A 60 14.32 -9.41 -18.25
CA HIS A 60 15.03 -10.12 -17.19
C HIS A 60 14.29 -11.43 -16.85
N PRO A 61 14.97 -12.60 -16.90
CA PRO A 61 14.40 -13.83 -16.41
C PRO A 61 14.19 -13.73 -14.90
N SER A 62 12.96 -14.02 -14.50
CA SER A 62 12.46 -14.31 -13.15
C SER A 62 13.55 -14.51 -12.08
N ARG A 63 14.04 -13.40 -11.50
CA ARG A 63 14.63 -13.46 -10.16
C ARG A 63 13.50 -13.76 -9.21
N ARG A 64 13.40 -15.03 -8.84
CA ARG A 64 12.71 -15.56 -7.65
C ARG A 64 12.97 -14.58 -6.50
N ARG A 65 12.04 -13.67 -6.26
CA ARG A 65 12.03 -12.83 -5.07
C ARG A 65 11.88 -13.78 -3.90
N GLU A 66 12.94 -13.93 -3.12
CA GLU A 66 12.80 -14.45 -1.77
C GLU A 66 11.73 -13.61 -1.04
N PRO A 67 10.89 -14.23 -0.19
CA PRO A 67 9.78 -13.54 0.43
C PRO A 67 10.34 -12.44 1.32
N SER A 68 10.31 -11.21 0.83
CA SER A 68 10.42 -10.04 1.67
C SER A 68 9.32 -10.18 2.72
N THR A 69 9.71 -10.49 3.95
CA THR A 69 8.90 -10.25 5.13
C THR A 69 8.75 -8.74 5.21
N ASP A 70 7.77 -8.27 4.45
CA ASP A 70 7.38 -6.87 4.39
C ASP A 70 6.84 -6.49 5.76
N ASP A 71 7.73 -5.98 6.61
CA ASP A 71 7.54 -5.66 8.04
C ASP A 71 6.61 -4.44 8.26
N ARG A 72 5.73 -4.18 7.30
CA ARG A 72 4.75 -3.10 7.32
C ARG A 72 3.49 -3.58 8.07
N PRO A 73 2.89 -2.74 8.92
CA PRO A 73 1.59 -3.05 9.55
C PRO A 73 0.53 -3.37 8.49
N ARG A 74 -0.19 -4.47 8.68
CA ARG A 74 -1.18 -5.02 7.75
C ARG A 74 -2.42 -5.44 8.50
N VAL A 75 -3.54 -5.45 7.78
CA VAL A 75 -4.77 -6.11 8.21
C VAL A 75 -4.45 -7.55 8.64
N PRO A 76 -4.91 -7.99 9.83
CA PRO A 76 -4.83 -9.40 10.22
C PRO A 76 -5.55 -10.26 9.17
N PHE A 77 -4.85 -11.25 8.63
CA PHE A 77 -5.34 -12.03 7.50
C PHE A 77 -5.00 -13.50 7.70
N ASP A 78 -6.00 -14.36 7.62
CA ASP A 78 -5.81 -15.81 7.60
C ASP A 78 -5.53 -16.26 6.16
N PRO A 79 -4.34 -16.83 5.86
CA PRO A 79 -4.01 -17.34 4.53
C PRO A 79 -4.96 -18.43 4.01
N GLY A 80 -5.73 -19.08 4.90
CA GLY A 80 -6.76 -20.05 4.54
C GLY A 80 -8.06 -19.44 4.01
N CYS A 81 -8.21 -18.10 4.03
CA CYS A 81 -9.39 -17.44 3.50
C CYS A 81 -9.49 -17.58 1.97
N ASP A 82 -10.65 -18.03 1.49
CA ASP A 82 -10.93 -18.07 0.06
C ASP A 82 -11.14 -16.66 -0.52
N PHE A 83 -10.32 -16.30 -1.52
CA PHE A 83 -10.32 -14.96 -2.11
C PHE A 83 -11.66 -14.61 -2.77
N ALA A 84 -12.28 -15.57 -3.47
CA ALA A 84 -13.56 -15.35 -4.16
C ALA A 84 -14.70 -15.15 -3.15
N ALA A 85 -14.75 -15.96 -2.09
CA ALA A 85 -15.69 -15.79 -0.99
C ALA A 85 -15.52 -14.45 -0.28
N LEU A 86 -14.28 -14.00 -0.04
CA LEU A 86 -14.02 -12.66 0.53
C LEU A 86 -14.53 -11.54 -0.36
N THR A 87 -14.25 -11.60 -1.67
CA THR A 87 -14.76 -10.65 -2.65
C THR A 87 -16.30 -10.65 -2.66
N GLY A 88 -16.92 -11.83 -2.65
CA GLY A 88 -18.37 -11.99 -2.59
C GLY A 88 -19.00 -11.38 -1.34
N ARG A 89 -18.42 -11.62 -0.16
CA ARG A 89 -18.87 -11.02 1.12
C ARG A 89 -18.76 -9.49 1.11
N ALA A 90 -17.68 -8.95 0.54
CA ALA A 90 -17.51 -7.51 0.40
C ALA A 90 -18.60 -6.89 -0.50
N LEU A 91 -18.91 -7.52 -1.63
CA LEU A 91 -19.97 -7.09 -2.53
C LEU A 91 -21.37 -7.24 -1.90
N GLN A 92 -21.59 -8.27 -1.08
CA GLN A 92 -22.85 -8.43 -0.34
C GLN A 92 -23.05 -7.29 0.67
N ARG A 93 -22.00 -6.89 1.41
CA ARG A 93 -22.08 -5.71 2.30
C ARG A 93 -22.33 -4.43 1.52
N ALA A 94 -21.72 -4.27 0.34
CA ALA A 94 -22.01 -3.15 -0.53
C ALA A 94 -23.50 -3.08 -0.92
N GLN A 95 -24.09 -4.21 -1.29
CA GLN A 95 -25.52 -4.30 -1.65
C GLN A 95 -26.45 -4.07 -0.45
N ALA A 96 -26.02 -4.47 0.75
CA ALA A 96 -26.78 -4.29 1.98
C ALA A 96 -26.79 -2.84 2.49
N GLY A 97 -26.10 -1.91 1.82
CA GLY A 97 -26.07 -0.50 2.21
C GLY A 97 -25.10 -0.19 3.35
N ASP A 98 -24.01 -0.95 3.47
CA ASP A 98 -22.92 -0.64 4.39
C ASP A 98 -22.40 0.80 4.19
N GLU A 99 -21.96 1.45 5.27
CA GLU A 99 -21.41 2.81 5.26
C GLU A 99 -20.27 2.98 4.23
N TYR A 100 -19.45 1.93 4.05
CA TYR A 100 -18.35 1.89 3.09
C TYR A 100 -18.71 1.15 1.80
N GLY A 101 -20.01 0.87 1.60
CA GLY A 101 -20.52 0.04 0.52
C GLY A 101 -20.12 0.52 -0.87
N GLN A 102 -20.04 1.83 -1.10
CA GLN A 102 -19.57 2.38 -2.39
C GLN A 102 -18.10 2.07 -2.67
N VAL A 103 -17.26 2.03 -1.63
CA VAL A 103 -15.83 1.64 -1.75
C VAL A 103 -15.74 0.14 -2.02
N LEU A 104 -16.50 -0.65 -1.27
CA LEU A 104 -16.56 -2.11 -1.43
C LEU A 104 -17.10 -2.52 -2.81
N ALA A 105 -18.07 -1.78 -3.36
CA ALA A 105 -18.61 -2.02 -4.70
C ALA A 105 -17.55 -1.92 -5.81
N MET A 106 -16.44 -1.21 -5.57
CA MET A 106 -15.31 -1.18 -6.51
C MET A 106 -14.64 -2.54 -6.69
N LEU A 107 -14.86 -3.50 -5.81
CA LEU A 107 -14.41 -4.87 -5.97
C LEU A 107 -15.17 -5.65 -7.03
N GLN A 108 -16.17 -5.05 -7.69
CA GLN A 108 -16.73 -5.63 -8.91
C GLN A 108 -15.59 -5.91 -9.90
N ASP A 109 -15.63 -7.12 -10.48
CA ASP A 109 -14.63 -7.67 -11.39
C ASP A 109 -13.22 -7.83 -10.77
N CYS A 110 -13.13 -7.92 -9.44
CA CYS A 110 -11.89 -8.25 -8.74
C CYS A 110 -11.67 -9.77 -8.74
N TRP A 111 -11.08 -10.28 -9.83
CA TRP A 111 -10.76 -11.71 -9.97
C TRP A 111 -9.35 -12.03 -9.49
N PRO A 112 -9.08 -13.30 -9.10
CA PRO A 112 -7.73 -13.81 -8.94
C PRO A 112 -6.92 -13.57 -10.22
N VAL A 113 -5.67 -13.13 -10.06
CA VAL A 113 -4.73 -12.93 -11.17
C VAL A 113 -3.44 -13.64 -10.78
N GLU A 114 -2.93 -14.51 -11.66
CA GLU A 114 -1.75 -15.34 -11.40
C GLU A 114 -0.51 -14.49 -11.09
N ASP A 115 -0.26 -13.44 -11.88
CA ASP A 115 0.87 -12.52 -11.68
C ASP A 115 0.85 -11.81 -10.32
N LEU A 116 -0.34 -11.69 -9.72
CA LEU A 116 -0.56 -11.07 -8.40
C LEU A 116 -1.02 -12.09 -7.35
N ALA A 117 -0.77 -13.39 -7.57
CA ALA A 117 -1.17 -14.45 -6.64
C ALA A 117 -0.57 -14.25 -5.25
N HIS A 118 0.63 -13.67 -5.17
CA HIS A 118 1.32 -13.37 -3.90
C HIS A 118 0.64 -12.28 -3.06
N GLU A 119 -0.27 -11.48 -3.63
CA GLU A 119 -1.04 -10.43 -2.96
C GLU A 119 -2.38 -10.93 -2.40
N GLN A 120 -2.82 -12.11 -2.83
CA GLN A 120 -4.09 -12.70 -2.41
C GLN A 120 -4.07 -13.25 -0.97
N PRO A 121 -3.02 -13.97 -0.50
CA PRO A 121 -2.99 -14.58 0.83
C PRO A 121 -2.42 -13.66 1.92
N ARG A 122 -2.42 -12.34 1.71
CA ARG A 122 -1.85 -11.37 2.66
C ARG A 122 -2.82 -10.20 2.85
N GLY A 123 -3.00 -9.78 4.10
CA GLY A 123 -3.84 -8.64 4.42
C GLY A 123 -3.31 -7.35 3.81
N ALA A 124 -4.24 -6.47 3.45
CA ALA A 124 -3.97 -5.16 2.92
C ALA A 124 -3.05 -4.37 3.86
N SER A 125 -2.03 -3.74 3.30
CA SER A 125 -1.23 -2.79 4.09
C SER A 125 -2.07 -1.57 4.49
N TYR A 126 -1.94 -1.11 5.74
CA TYR A 126 -2.62 0.13 6.17
C TYR A 126 -2.19 1.34 5.37
N LYS A 127 -0.97 1.34 4.80
CA LYS A 127 -0.52 2.36 3.84
C LYS A 127 -1.43 2.41 2.61
N CYS A 128 -1.77 1.26 2.04
CA CYS A 128 -2.67 1.19 0.88
C CYS A 128 -4.09 1.61 1.26
N LEU A 129 -4.59 1.16 2.42
CA LEU A 129 -5.91 1.57 2.92
C LEU A 129 -5.99 3.08 3.17
N ALA A 130 -4.93 3.70 3.70
CA ALA A 130 -4.84 5.15 3.87
C ALA A 130 -4.87 5.89 2.52
N ALA A 131 -4.20 5.35 1.50
CA ALA A 131 -4.21 5.92 0.15
C ALA A 131 -5.59 5.86 -0.50
N ILE A 132 -6.32 4.75 -0.32
CA ILE A 132 -7.72 4.62 -0.76
C ILE A 132 -8.59 5.66 -0.05
N ALA A 133 -8.50 5.76 1.28
CA ALA A 133 -9.28 6.69 2.06
C ALA A 133 -9.04 8.14 1.63
N HIS A 134 -7.78 8.52 1.39
CA HIS A 134 -7.43 9.84 0.86
C HIS A 134 -8.01 10.08 -0.53
N ALA A 135 -7.83 9.12 -1.45
CA ALA A 135 -8.36 9.24 -2.82
C ALA A 135 -9.90 9.28 -2.86
N TRP A 136 -10.57 8.71 -1.86
CA TRP A 136 -12.02 8.80 -1.70
C TRP A 136 -12.49 10.11 -1.05
N GLY A 137 -11.58 10.88 -0.42
CA GLY A 137 -11.94 12.10 0.32
C GLY A 137 -12.46 11.83 1.73
N MET A 138 -12.12 10.70 2.35
CA MET A 138 -12.52 10.38 3.71
C MET A 138 -11.88 11.32 4.74
N THR A 139 -12.67 11.74 5.72
CA THR A 139 -12.18 12.35 6.95
C THR A 139 -11.35 11.37 7.78
N LYS A 140 -10.66 11.89 8.80
CA LYS A 140 -9.89 11.06 9.74
C LYS A 140 -10.77 10.04 10.46
N ALA A 141 -12.00 10.39 10.81
CA ALA A 141 -12.92 9.51 11.52
C ALA A 141 -13.41 8.37 10.61
N GLU A 142 -13.82 8.70 9.38
CA GLU A 142 -14.23 7.71 8.38
C GLU A 142 -13.08 6.77 8.01
N ARG A 143 -11.84 7.28 7.92
CA ARG A 143 -10.68 6.43 7.68
C ARG A 143 -10.45 5.40 8.79
N ILE A 144 -10.76 5.73 10.05
CA ILE A 144 -10.69 4.76 11.16
C ILE A 144 -11.78 3.69 11.00
N GLY A 145 -13.00 4.07 10.62
CA GLY A 145 -14.07 3.12 10.29
C GLY A 145 -13.71 2.21 9.12
N TRP A 146 -13.10 2.77 8.08
CA TRP A 146 -12.59 2.02 6.93
C TRP A 146 -11.57 0.94 7.32
N TYR A 147 -10.65 1.24 8.24
CA TYR A 147 -9.70 0.24 8.75
C TYR A 147 -10.41 -0.91 9.47
N ARG A 148 -11.44 -0.61 10.28
CA ARG A 148 -12.23 -1.64 10.96
C ARG A 148 -13.00 -2.52 9.98
N VAL A 149 -13.56 -1.94 8.91
CA VAL A 149 -14.19 -2.73 7.84
C VAL A 149 -13.18 -3.64 7.17
N ALA A 150 -11.97 -3.15 6.89
CA ALA A 150 -10.91 -3.97 6.29
C ALA A 150 -10.36 -5.05 7.23
N GLU A 151 -10.52 -4.91 8.54
CA GLU A 151 -10.18 -5.94 9.54
C GLU A 151 -11.29 -6.99 9.70
N ASP A 152 -12.56 -6.55 9.70
CA ASP A 152 -13.74 -7.42 9.84
C ASP A 152 -14.04 -8.23 8.56
N LEU A 153 -13.89 -7.58 7.40
CA LEU A 153 -13.71 -8.24 6.11
C LEU A 153 -12.22 -8.21 5.81
N PRO A 154 -11.45 -9.28 6.10
CA PRO A 154 -9.99 -9.25 5.98
C PRO A 154 -9.59 -8.99 4.53
N LEU A 155 -9.49 -7.73 4.14
CA LEU A 155 -9.22 -7.34 2.76
C LEU A 155 -7.77 -7.67 2.49
N SER A 156 -7.51 -8.39 1.40
CA SER A 156 -6.14 -8.69 0.99
C SER A 156 -5.49 -7.50 0.26
N ASP A 157 -4.16 -7.55 0.11
CA ASP A 157 -3.42 -6.57 -0.69
C ASP A 157 -4.00 -6.44 -2.11
N ARG A 158 -4.40 -7.58 -2.71
CA ARG A 158 -5.00 -7.60 -4.05
C ARG A 158 -6.31 -6.82 -4.11
N HIS A 159 -7.16 -6.92 -3.07
CA HIS A 159 -8.41 -6.16 -2.97
C HIS A 159 -8.11 -4.65 -2.89
N ALA A 160 -7.20 -4.25 -2.00
CA ALA A 160 -6.83 -2.85 -1.84
C ALA A 160 -6.21 -2.26 -3.11
N GLY A 161 -5.30 -3.00 -3.77
CA GLY A 161 -4.71 -2.62 -5.05
C GLY A 161 -5.75 -2.44 -6.17
N HIS A 162 -6.78 -3.30 -6.20
CA HIS A 162 -7.90 -3.19 -7.16
C HIS A 162 -8.67 -1.89 -6.98
N ILE A 163 -9.11 -1.62 -5.74
CA ILE A 163 -9.89 -0.43 -5.39
C ILE A 163 -9.08 0.82 -5.73
N PHE A 164 -7.82 0.87 -5.32
CA PHE A 164 -6.94 2.01 -5.58
C PHE A 164 -6.74 2.26 -7.08
N SER A 165 -6.55 1.20 -7.87
CA SER A 165 -6.42 1.32 -9.32
C SER A 165 -7.69 1.84 -9.99
N ARG A 166 -8.87 1.42 -9.52
CA ARG A 166 -10.15 1.95 -10.00
C ARG A 166 -10.36 3.41 -9.63
N LEU A 167 -9.99 3.81 -8.41
CA LEU A 167 -10.05 5.21 -7.98
C LEU A 167 -9.19 6.10 -8.87
N LYS A 168 -7.95 5.67 -9.15
CA LYS A 168 -7.06 6.39 -10.07
C LYS A 168 -7.66 6.55 -11.47
N ARG A 169 -8.29 5.51 -12.01
CA ARG A 169 -8.97 5.57 -13.32
C ARG A 169 -10.20 6.48 -13.34
N ARG A 170 -10.88 6.69 -12.21
CA ARG A 170 -12.03 7.60 -12.14
C ARG A 170 -11.63 9.07 -12.01
N ALA A 171 -10.42 9.33 -11.53
CA ALA A 171 -9.88 10.68 -11.33
C ALA A 171 -9.10 11.22 -12.55
N ALA A 172 -8.80 10.35 -13.52
CA ALA A 172 -8.16 10.69 -14.80
C ALA A 172 -9.22 10.97 -15.87
#